data_AF-A0A6J7JJ08-F1
#
_entry.id   AF-A0A6J7JJ08-F1
#
_cell.length_a   1.000
_cell.length_b   1.000
_cell.length_c   1.000
_cell.angle_alpha   90.00
_cell.angle_beta   90.00
_cell.angle_gamma   90.00
#
_symmetry.space_group_name_H-M   'P 1'
#
loop_
_entity.id
_entity.type
_entity.pdbx_description
1 polymer ?
#
loop_
_entity_poly.entity_id
_entity_poly.type
_entity_poly.pdbx_seq_one_letter_code
_entity_poly.pdbx_strand_id
1 'polypeptide(L)'
;MVETARADERIREHRTEMDARLAELQGTVNDSRHEAEVAHRAQQAAEAVAQAAEERAAEAVRRAQTADGRILDVTRRAEASVVEAEQRAQSAEARARRAEERAAQAAERTEIAAHEAEDAGRRLDNAAAWIADLERQLADAPVSHPRGHELNQKLEAAVAERHRLARELAEARAQSERTIERLTAAHARELDLRIREHDRRMTEAVDAQRRLIDELKAEHEDAMTRVRGPVERDA
;
A
#
# COMPACT_ATOMS: atom_id res chain seq x y z
N MET A 1 39.02 89.53 75.34
CA MET A 1 37.73 89.05 74.78
C MET A 1 37.69 88.96 73.25
N VAL A 2 38.65 89.51 72.49
CA VAL A 2 38.64 89.49 71.01
C VAL A 2 39.31 88.23 70.42
N GLU A 3 40.25 87.61 71.13
CA GLU A 3 40.97 86.40 70.66
C GLU A 3 40.14 85.10 70.74
N THR A 4 39.22 84.99 71.69
CA THR A 4 38.32 83.83 71.83
C THR A 4 37.30 83.77 70.69
N ALA A 5 36.78 84.92 70.25
CA ALA A 5 35.87 85.01 69.10
C ALA A 5 36.55 84.59 67.78
N ARG A 6 37.83 84.93 67.57
CA ARG A 6 38.61 84.48 66.39
C ARG A 6 39.02 83.00 66.45
N ALA A 7 39.09 82.40 67.64
CA ALA A 7 39.32 80.97 67.77
C ALA A 7 38.04 80.17 67.48
N ASP A 8 36.89 80.64 67.96
CA ASP A 8 35.59 80.04 67.70
C ASP A 8 35.19 80.13 66.21
N GLU A 9 35.51 81.24 65.53
CA GLU A 9 35.31 81.39 64.08
C GLU A 9 36.10 80.34 63.28
N ARG A 10 37.40 80.15 63.58
CA ARG A 10 38.25 79.16 62.92
C ARG A 10 37.81 77.71 63.18
N ILE A 11 37.29 77.42 64.38
CA ILE A 11 36.73 76.10 64.70
C ILE A 11 35.44 75.86 63.91
N ARG A 12 34.61 76.91 63.73
CA ARG A 12 33.41 76.84 62.87
C ARG A 12 33.77 76.59 61.41
N GLU A 13 34.69 77.40 60.87
CA GLU A 13 35.17 77.26 59.49
C GLU A 13 35.79 75.89 59.23
N HIS A 14 36.64 75.41 60.14
CA HIS A 14 37.25 74.09 60.03
C HIS A 14 36.22 72.96 60.13
N ARG A 15 35.19 73.10 60.97
CA ARG A 15 34.06 72.15 61.01
C ARG A 15 33.27 72.16 59.70
N THR A 16 32.93 73.33 59.16
CA THR A 16 32.24 73.42 57.87
C THR A 16 33.06 72.87 56.71
N GLU A 17 34.39 73.07 56.73
CA GLU A 17 35.28 72.51 55.71
C GLU A 17 35.41 70.99 55.86
N MET A 18 35.46 70.47 57.09
CA MET A 18 35.40 69.03 57.37
C MET A 18 34.06 68.42 56.94
N ASP A 19 32.94 69.07 57.23
CA ASP A 19 31.61 68.63 56.81
C ASP A 19 31.47 68.64 55.28
N ALA A 20 32.01 69.66 54.61
CA ALA A 20 32.04 69.73 53.15
C ALA A 20 32.89 68.61 52.52
N ARG A 21 34.08 68.35 53.08
CA ARG A 21 34.93 67.22 52.63
C ARG A 21 34.27 65.87 52.92
N LEU A 22 33.56 65.75 54.04
CA LEU A 22 32.83 64.51 54.37
C LEU A 22 31.67 64.28 53.40
N ALA A 23 30.96 65.34 53.01
CA ALA A 23 29.89 65.28 52.02
C ALA A 23 30.43 64.93 50.62
N GLU A 24 31.58 65.48 50.22
CA GLU A 24 32.24 65.16 48.94
C GLU A 24 32.73 63.69 48.91
N LEU A 25 33.34 63.21 50.00
CA LEU A 25 33.73 61.80 50.14
C LEU A 25 32.52 60.86 50.17
N GLN A 26 31.40 61.27 50.77
CA GLN A 26 30.16 60.50 50.72
C GLN A 26 29.56 60.47 49.31
N GLY A 27 29.63 61.58 48.56
CA GLY A 27 29.23 61.65 47.16
C GLY A 27 30.00 60.65 46.29
N THR A 28 31.34 60.66 46.39
CA THR A 28 32.19 59.74 45.60
C THR A 28 31.97 58.27 45.95
N VAL A 29 31.72 57.95 47.23
CA VAL A 29 31.37 56.59 47.67
C VAL A 29 30.00 56.17 47.13
N ASN A 30 29.02 57.08 47.13
CA ASN A 30 27.68 56.80 46.59
C ASN A 30 27.72 56.59 45.07
N ASP A 31 28.49 57.40 44.34
CA ASP A 31 28.67 57.26 42.90
C ASP A 31 29.38 55.93 42.56
N SER A 32 30.45 55.59 43.28
CA SER A 32 31.15 54.31 43.11
C SER A 32 30.24 53.11 43.38
N ARG A 33 29.36 53.23 44.40
CA ARG A 33 28.39 52.18 44.73
C ARG A 33 27.31 52.05 43.65
N HIS A 34 26.83 53.18 43.14
CA HIS A 34 25.86 53.20 42.04
C HIS A 34 26.44 52.58 40.77
N GLU A 35 27.67 52.92 40.40
CA GLU A 35 28.38 52.33 39.26
C GLU A 35 28.58 50.81 39.44
N ALA A 36 28.97 50.37 40.63
CA ALA A 36 29.10 48.94 40.93
C ALA A 36 27.75 48.19 40.82
N GLU A 37 26.66 48.80 41.29
CA GLU A 37 25.31 48.21 41.15
C GLU A 37 24.86 48.16 39.69
N VAL A 38 25.14 49.18 38.90
CA VAL A 38 24.83 49.21 37.46
C VAL A 38 25.65 48.16 36.71
N ALA A 39 26.95 48.06 36.99
CA ALA A 39 27.81 47.04 36.41
C ALA A 39 27.36 45.62 36.78
N HIS A 40 26.99 45.40 38.04
CA HIS A 40 26.49 44.10 38.50
C HIS A 40 25.17 43.71 37.80
N ARG A 41 24.23 44.65 37.64
CA ARG A 41 22.99 44.41 36.89
C ARG A 41 23.24 44.15 35.41
N ALA A 42 24.18 44.87 34.79
CA ALA A 42 24.56 44.64 33.40
C ALA A 42 25.17 43.24 33.22
N GLN A 43 26.00 42.79 34.16
CA GLN A 43 26.55 41.44 34.15
C GLN A 43 25.46 40.37 34.29
N GLN A 44 24.55 40.52 35.26
CA GLN A 44 23.41 39.60 35.42
C GLN A 44 22.53 39.54 34.17
N ALA A 45 22.28 40.68 33.52
CA ALA A 45 21.52 40.73 32.28
C ALA A 45 22.26 40.01 31.13
N ALA A 46 23.58 40.19 31.03
CA ALA A 46 24.39 39.49 30.03
C ALA A 46 24.40 37.97 30.25
N GLU A 47 24.52 37.52 31.51
CA GLU A 47 24.45 36.10 31.88
C GLU A 47 23.07 35.50 31.56
N ALA A 48 21.97 36.20 31.85
CA ALA A 48 20.63 35.75 31.52
C ALA A 48 20.41 35.63 30.00
N VAL A 49 20.95 36.58 29.21
CA VAL A 49 20.89 36.53 27.74
C VAL A 49 21.69 35.34 27.20
N ALA A 50 22.87 35.07 27.77
CA ALA A 50 23.69 33.93 27.40
C ALA A 50 22.99 32.60 27.69
N GLN A 51 22.41 32.44 28.89
CA GLN A 51 21.64 31.24 29.25
C GLN A 51 20.43 31.04 28.33
N ALA A 52 19.66 32.10 28.04
CA ALA A 52 18.54 32.03 27.12
C ALA A 52 18.95 31.68 25.68
N ALA A 53 20.16 32.08 25.26
CA ALA A 53 20.71 31.70 23.96
C ALA A 53 21.13 30.22 23.93
N GLU A 54 21.74 29.71 25.00
CA GLU A 54 22.10 28.30 25.15
C GLU A 54 20.85 27.40 25.16
N GLU A 55 19.80 27.78 25.89
CA GLU A 55 18.54 27.04 25.92
C GLU A 55 17.88 26.97 24.54
N ARG A 56 17.86 28.08 23.81
CA ARG A 56 17.36 28.14 22.42
C ARG A 56 18.19 27.27 21.48
N ALA A 57 19.51 27.28 21.61
CA ALA A 57 20.38 26.42 20.82
C ALA A 57 20.14 24.93 21.12
N ALA A 58 20.02 24.57 22.40
CA ALA A 58 19.72 23.20 22.83
C ALA A 58 18.35 22.73 22.32
N GLU A 59 17.34 23.60 22.33
CA GLU A 59 16.03 23.29 21.78
C GLU A 59 16.07 23.10 20.26
N ALA A 60 16.79 23.95 19.54
CA ALA A 60 16.98 23.80 18.09
C ALA A 60 17.63 22.45 17.75
N VAL A 61 18.65 22.02 18.51
CA VAL A 61 19.28 20.70 18.37
C VAL A 61 18.28 19.57 18.62
N ARG A 62 17.47 19.63 19.68
CA ARG A 62 16.44 18.62 19.97
C ARG A 62 15.41 18.51 18.84
N ARG A 63 14.98 19.64 18.28
CA ARG A 63 14.05 19.67 17.13
C ARG A 63 14.67 19.06 15.88
N ALA A 64 15.94 19.35 15.59
CA ALA A 64 16.67 18.76 14.47
C ALA A 64 16.78 17.24 14.63
N GLN A 65 17.18 16.75 15.80
CA GLN A 65 17.27 15.30 16.08
C GLN A 65 15.91 14.59 15.93
N THR A 66 14.82 15.25 16.35
CA THR A 66 13.46 14.71 16.18
C THR A 66 13.07 14.64 14.70
N ALA A 67 13.43 15.65 13.91
CA ALA A 67 13.20 15.67 12.47
C ALA A 67 13.99 14.56 11.76
N ASP A 68 15.27 14.39 12.10
CA ASP A 68 16.11 13.33 11.56
C ASP A 68 15.55 11.94 11.87
N GLY A 69 15.09 11.72 13.11
CA GLY A 69 14.42 10.47 13.51
C GLY A 69 13.16 10.19 12.67
N ARG A 70 12.35 11.21 12.39
CA ARG A 70 11.16 11.08 11.52
C ARG A 70 11.54 10.74 10.08
N ILE A 71 12.60 11.33 9.54
CA ILE A 71 13.09 11.02 8.19
C ILE A 71 13.50 9.55 8.11
N LEU A 72 14.29 9.07 9.07
CA LEU A 72 14.72 7.66 9.11
C LEU A 72 13.53 6.70 9.18
N ASP A 73 12.51 7.01 9.98
CA ASP A 73 11.32 6.17 10.09
C ASP A 73 10.47 6.17 8.81
N VAL A 74 10.39 7.30 8.10
CA VAL A 74 9.72 7.38 6.80
C VAL A 74 10.49 6.56 5.76
N THR A 75 11.81 6.69 5.71
CA THR A 75 12.66 5.91 4.80
C THR A 75 12.50 4.42 5.04
N ARG A 76 12.58 3.97 6.31
CA ARG A 76 12.39 2.55 6.66
C ARG A 76 11.01 2.02 6.25
N ARG A 77 9.96 2.82 6.44
CA ARG A 77 8.60 2.46 6.00
C ARG A 77 8.48 2.39 4.48
N ALA A 78 9.12 3.30 3.76
CA ALA A 78 9.15 3.29 2.30
C ALA A 78 9.88 2.04 1.77
N GLU A 79 11.04 1.70 2.32
CA GLU A 79 11.79 0.49 1.98
C GLU A 79 10.95 -0.78 2.20
N ALA A 80 10.29 -0.89 3.37
CA ALA A 80 9.41 -2.01 3.66
C ALA A 80 8.23 -2.12 2.66
N SER A 81 7.64 -0.99 2.29
CA SER A 81 6.56 -0.93 1.29
C SER A 81 7.01 -1.39 -0.10
N VAL A 82 8.23 -1.01 -0.52
CA VAL A 82 8.82 -1.46 -1.79
C VAL A 82 9.02 -2.97 -1.80
N VAL A 83 9.62 -3.52 -0.74
CA VAL A 83 9.80 -4.99 -0.62
C VAL A 83 8.46 -5.72 -0.68
N GLU A 84 7.43 -5.21 -0.01
CA GLU A 84 6.10 -5.81 -0.05
C GLU A 84 5.47 -5.71 -1.46
N ALA A 85 5.63 -4.58 -2.15
CA ALA A 85 5.17 -4.41 -3.52
C ALA A 85 5.85 -5.39 -4.49
N GLU A 86 7.16 -5.58 -4.36
CA GLU A 86 7.92 -6.55 -5.14
C GLU A 86 7.44 -8.00 -4.90
N GLN A 87 7.22 -8.38 -3.65
CA GLN A 87 6.68 -9.71 -3.31
C GLN A 87 5.28 -9.93 -3.90
N ARG A 88 4.42 -8.91 -3.87
CA ARG A 88 3.10 -8.97 -4.51
C ARG A 88 3.21 -9.10 -6.03
N ALA A 89 4.13 -8.39 -6.66
CA ALA A 89 4.38 -8.47 -8.10
C ALA A 89 4.87 -9.86 -8.52
N GLN A 90 5.87 -10.42 -7.82
CA GLN A 90 6.36 -11.77 -8.06
C GLN A 90 5.26 -12.83 -7.87
N SER A 91 4.42 -12.66 -6.85
CA SER A 91 3.27 -13.54 -6.60
C SER A 91 2.19 -13.42 -7.69
N ALA A 92 2.01 -12.24 -8.28
CA ALA A 92 1.11 -12.05 -9.41
C ALA A 92 1.67 -12.69 -10.68
N GLU A 93 2.95 -12.51 -10.97
CA GLU A 93 3.63 -13.12 -12.11
C GLU A 93 3.59 -14.65 -12.04
N ALA A 94 3.90 -15.24 -10.87
CA ALA A 94 3.80 -16.69 -10.67
C ALA A 94 2.39 -17.23 -10.90
N ARG A 95 1.35 -16.46 -10.54
CA ARG A 95 -0.05 -16.83 -10.82
C ARG A 95 -0.37 -16.74 -12.31
N ALA A 96 0.14 -15.72 -13.00
CA ALA A 96 -0.03 -15.57 -14.44
C ALA A 96 0.59 -16.74 -15.20
N ARG A 97 1.86 -17.09 -14.90
CA ARG A 97 2.54 -18.25 -15.50
C ARG A 97 1.77 -19.56 -15.31
N ARG A 98 1.26 -19.82 -14.10
CA ARG A 98 0.42 -21.02 -13.85
C ARG A 98 -0.89 -21.00 -14.63
N ALA A 99 -1.47 -19.83 -14.86
CA ALA A 99 -2.67 -19.71 -15.67
C ALA A 99 -2.37 -19.98 -17.16
N GLU A 100 -1.26 -19.47 -17.67
CA GLU A 100 -0.77 -19.74 -19.03
C GLU A 100 -0.47 -21.24 -19.24
N GLU A 101 0.22 -21.89 -18.29
CA GLU A 101 0.49 -23.33 -18.33
C GLU A 101 -0.80 -24.16 -18.38
N ARG A 102 -1.81 -23.80 -17.57
CA ARG A 102 -3.12 -24.47 -17.59
C ARG A 102 -3.86 -24.24 -18.91
N ALA A 103 -3.77 -23.05 -19.48
CA ALA A 103 -4.37 -22.75 -20.77
C ALA A 103 -3.70 -23.56 -21.90
N ALA A 104 -2.37 -23.68 -21.88
CA ALA A 104 -1.62 -24.51 -22.83
C ALA A 104 -2.01 -25.99 -22.71
N GLN A 105 -2.09 -26.54 -21.49
CA GLN A 105 -2.55 -27.92 -21.26
C GLN A 105 -4.01 -28.13 -21.71
N ALA A 106 -4.87 -27.15 -21.53
CA ALA A 106 -6.25 -27.21 -22.01
C ALA A 106 -6.29 -27.22 -23.54
N ALA A 107 -5.47 -26.38 -24.20
CA ALA A 107 -5.37 -26.34 -25.66
C ALA A 107 -4.88 -27.67 -26.25
N GLU A 108 -3.82 -28.26 -25.68
CA GLU A 108 -3.31 -29.57 -26.08
C GLU A 108 -4.39 -30.66 -25.97
N ARG A 109 -5.14 -30.69 -24.86
CA ARG A 109 -6.25 -31.63 -24.68
C ARG A 109 -7.36 -31.43 -25.71
N THR A 110 -7.66 -30.18 -26.08
CA THR A 110 -8.66 -29.92 -27.13
C THR A 110 -8.20 -30.37 -28.50
N GLU A 111 -6.90 -30.27 -28.81
CA GLU A 111 -6.33 -30.74 -30.07
C GLU A 111 -6.37 -32.28 -30.16
N ILE A 112 -6.01 -32.98 -29.09
CA ILE A 112 -6.15 -34.45 -29.01
C ILE A 112 -7.59 -34.87 -29.24
N ALA A 113 -8.55 -34.25 -28.54
CA ALA A 113 -9.96 -34.56 -28.69
C ALA A 113 -10.49 -34.28 -30.11
N ALA A 114 -9.98 -33.22 -30.77
CA ALA A 114 -10.32 -32.92 -32.15
C ALA A 114 -9.81 -34.01 -33.12
N HIS A 115 -8.58 -34.47 -32.94
CA HIS A 115 -8.03 -35.57 -33.73
C HIS A 115 -8.77 -36.89 -33.53
N GLU A 116 -9.12 -37.24 -32.29
CA GLU A 116 -9.93 -38.43 -31.99
C GLU A 116 -11.32 -38.35 -32.66
N ALA A 117 -11.94 -37.17 -32.66
CA ALA A 117 -13.23 -36.95 -33.32
C ALA A 117 -13.12 -37.06 -34.86
N GLU A 118 -12.04 -36.56 -35.45
CA GLU A 118 -11.76 -36.70 -36.88
C GLU A 118 -11.56 -38.17 -37.26
N ASP A 119 -10.80 -38.92 -36.46
CA ASP A 119 -10.55 -40.34 -36.70
C ASP A 119 -11.85 -41.17 -36.60
N ALA A 120 -12.67 -40.90 -35.58
CA ALA A 120 -13.99 -41.50 -35.46
C ALA A 120 -14.89 -41.18 -36.67
N GLY A 121 -14.82 -39.94 -37.19
CA GLY A 121 -15.48 -39.54 -38.43
C GLY A 121 -15.05 -40.39 -39.62
N ARG A 122 -13.73 -40.53 -39.85
CA ARG A 122 -13.19 -41.36 -40.93
C ARG A 122 -13.62 -42.83 -40.82
N ARG A 123 -13.67 -43.39 -39.60
CA ARG A 123 -14.13 -44.76 -39.35
C ARG A 123 -15.61 -44.94 -39.72
N LEU A 124 -16.45 -43.94 -39.44
CA LEU A 124 -17.86 -43.96 -39.83
C LEU A 124 -18.05 -43.87 -41.34
N ASP A 125 -17.26 -43.02 -42.02
CA ASP A 125 -17.31 -42.90 -43.48
C ASP A 125 -16.87 -44.19 -44.17
N ASN A 126 -15.80 -44.82 -43.67
CA ASN A 126 -15.34 -46.12 -44.15
C ASN A 126 -16.39 -47.22 -43.94
N ALA A 127 -17.03 -47.26 -42.77
CA ALA A 127 -18.11 -48.21 -42.48
C ALA A 127 -19.31 -47.99 -43.43
N ALA A 128 -19.67 -46.73 -43.71
CA ALA A 128 -20.74 -46.41 -44.66
C ALA A 128 -20.40 -46.86 -46.09
N ALA A 129 -19.16 -46.65 -46.54
CA ALA A 129 -18.71 -47.11 -47.84
C ALA A 129 -18.73 -48.65 -47.95
N TRP A 130 -18.33 -49.36 -46.90
CA TRP A 130 -18.36 -50.82 -46.86
C TRP A 130 -19.79 -51.37 -46.87
N ILE A 131 -20.72 -50.75 -46.13
CA ILE A 131 -22.15 -51.07 -46.18
C ILE A 131 -22.70 -50.91 -47.59
N ALA A 132 -22.42 -49.78 -48.26
CA ALA A 132 -22.88 -49.53 -49.62
C ALA A 132 -22.34 -50.55 -50.64
N ASP A 133 -21.11 -51.01 -50.46
CA ASP A 133 -20.53 -52.08 -51.28
C ASP A 133 -21.23 -53.43 -51.04
N LEU A 134 -21.49 -53.79 -49.79
CA LEU A 134 -22.23 -55.01 -49.43
C LEU A 134 -23.68 -54.98 -49.97
N GLU A 135 -24.37 -53.84 -49.88
CA GLU A 135 -25.70 -53.64 -50.46
C GLU A 135 -25.69 -53.85 -51.97
N ARG A 136 -24.68 -53.33 -52.68
CA ARG A 136 -24.50 -53.53 -54.12
C ARG A 136 -24.25 -55.01 -54.45
N GLN A 137 -23.32 -55.65 -53.75
CA GLN A 137 -23.02 -57.08 -53.95
C GLN A 137 -24.24 -57.97 -53.70
N LEU A 138 -25.08 -57.62 -52.71
CA LEU A 138 -26.31 -58.35 -52.42
C LEU A 138 -27.37 -58.14 -53.51
N ALA A 139 -27.49 -56.93 -54.07
CA ALA A 139 -28.41 -56.63 -55.17
C ALA A 139 -28.02 -57.38 -56.47
N ASP A 140 -26.73 -57.58 -56.70
CA ASP A 140 -26.20 -58.31 -57.86
C ASP A 140 -26.19 -59.85 -57.65
N ALA A 141 -26.44 -60.33 -56.43
CA ALA A 141 -26.40 -61.75 -56.11
C ALA A 141 -27.69 -62.47 -56.54
N PRO A 142 -27.63 -63.66 -57.18
CA PRO A 142 -28.81 -64.43 -57.53
C PRO A 142 -29.55 -64.90 -56.26
N VAL A 143 -30.88 -64.74 -56.26
CA VAL A 143 -31.81 -64.89 -55.12
C VAL A 143 -31.79 -66.27 -54.42
N SER A 144 -31.10 -67.27 -54.99
CA SER A 144 -31.02 -68.64 -54.43
C SER A 144 -29.60 -69.14 -54.12
N HIS A 145 -28.62 -68.24 -53.95
CA HIS A 145 -27.25 -68.64 -53.62
C HIS A 145 -26.94 -68.50 -52.12
N PRO A 146 -26.23 -69.48 -51.49
CA PRO A 146 -25.79 -69.38 -50.09
C PRO A 146 -24.90 -68.15 -49.83
N ARG A 147 -24.26 -67.64 -50.87
CA ARG A 147 -23.49 -66.38 -50.87
C ARG A 147 -24.34 -65.15 -50.53
N GLY A 148 -25.62 -65.11 -50.91
CA GLY A 148 -26.53 -64.01 -50.56
C GLY A 148 -26.83 -63.97 -49.06
N HIS A 149 -26.98 -65.12 -48.41
CA HIS A 149 -27.17 -65.20 -46.96
C HIS A 149 -25.92 -64.75 -46.19
N GLU A 150 -24.73 -65.13 -46.66
CA GLU A 150 -23.45 -64.69 -46.05
C GLU A 150 -23.23 -63.17 -46.22
N LEU A 151 -23.55 -62.61 -47.39
CA LEU A 151 -23.49 -61.17 -47.64
C LEU A 151 -24.50 -60.41 -46.77
N ASN A 152 -25.70 -60.94 -46.59
CA ASN A 152 -26.70 -60.34 -45.70
C ASN A 152 -26.24 -60.33 -44.24
N GLN A 153 -25.64 -61.42 -43.74
CA GLN A 153 -25.05 -61.45 -42.39
C GLN A 153 -23.91 -60.44 -42.23
N LYS A 154 -23.04 -60.30 -43.24
CA LYS A 154 -21.96 -59.29 -43.25
C LYS A 154 -22.53 -57.87 -43.25
N LEU A 155 -23.59 -57.62 -44.00
CA LEU A 155 -24.28 -56.33 -44.04
C LEU A 155 -24.90 -55.98 -42.68
N GLU A 156 -25.62 -56.92 -42.07
CA GLU A 156 -26.20 -56.74 -40.74
C GLU A 156 -25.11 -56.44 -39.68
N ALA A 157 -23.99 -57.16 -39.74
CA ALA A 157 -22.85 -56.92 -38.85
C ALA A 157 -22.22 -55.53 -39.08
N ALA A 158 -22.03 -55.12 -40.34
CA ALA A 158 -21.47 -53.82 -40.68
C ALA A 158 -22.39 -52.66 -40.25
N VAL A 159 -23.71 -52.80 -40.44
CA VAL A 159 -24.72 -51.83 -39.98
C VAL A 159 -24.73 -51.75 -38.45
N ALA A 160 -24.68 -52.88 -37.75
CA ALA A 160 -24.60 -52.92 -36.29
C ALA A 160 -23.34 -52.21 -35.76
N GLU A 161 -22.19 -52.45 -36.39
CA GLU A 161 -20.93 -51.81 -36.03
C GLU A 161 -20.96 -50.29 -36.29
N ARG A 162 -21.50 -49.85 -37.43
CA ARG A 162 -21.71 -48.41 -37.70
C ARG A 162 -22.60 -47.76 -36.64
N HIS A 163 -23.70 -48.40 -36.25
CA HIS A 163 -24.56 -47.89 -35.19
C HIS A 163 -23.87 -47.83 -33.83
N ARG A 164 -23.01 -48.81 -33.53
CA ARG A 164 -22.17 -48.78 -32.33
C ARG A 164 -21.22 -47.59 -32.34
N LEU A 165 -20.45 -47.41 -33.41
CA LEU A 165 -19.51 -46.29 -33.57
C LEU A 165 -20.22 -44.93 -33.51
N ALA A 166 -21.42 -44.82 -34.09
CA ALA A 166 -22.20 -43.60 -34.04
C ALA A 166 -22.65 -43.24 -32.60
N ARG A 167 -23.01 -44.25 -31.79
CA ARG A 167 -23.32 -44.04 -30.36
C ARG A 167 -22.09 -43.63 -29.57
N GLU A 168 -20.97 -44.32 -29.74
CA GLU A 168 -19.70 -43.99 -29.08
C GLU A 168 -19.27 -42.54 -29.39
N LEU A 169 -19.39 -42.10 -30.64
CA LEU A 169 -19.11 -40.70 -31.03
C LEU A 169 -20.09 -39.70 -30.40
N ALA A 170 -21.38 -40.03 -30.38
CA ALA A 170 -22.39 -39.16 -29.77
C ALA A 170 -22.18 -39.00 -28.26
N GLU A 171 -21.82 -40.09 -27.57
CA GLU A 171 -21.49 -40.09 -26.15
C GLU A 171 -20.23 -39.26 -25.86
N ALA A 172 -19.17 -39.43 -26.68
CA ALA A 172 -17.95 -38.64 -26.57
C ALA A 172 -18.21 -37.14 -26.75
N ARG A 173 -19.04 -36.76 -27.75
CA ARG A 173 -19.45 -35.37 -27.98
C ARG A 173 -20.23 -34.81 -26.80
N ALA A 174 -21.24 -35.53 -26.32
CA ALA A 174 -22.03 -35.10 -25.16
C ALA A 174 -21.18 -34.97 -23.88
N GLN A 175 -20.19 -35.84 -23.68
CA GLN A 175 -19.26 -35.74 -22.56
C GLN A 175 -18.33 -34.53 -22.68
N SER A 176 -17.85 -34.22 -23.89
CA SER A 176 -17.07 -33.01 -24.17
C SER A 176 -17.89 -31.75 -23.88
N GLU A 177 -19.12 -31.65 -24.40
CA GLU A 177 -20.02 -30.52 -24.19
C GLU A 177 -20.29 -30.27 -22.69
N ARG A 178 -20.65 -31.31 -21.94
CA ARG A 178 -20.85 -31.20 -20.48
C ARG A 178 -19.59 -30.75 -19.75
N THR A 179 -18.41 -31.15 -20.23
CA THR A 179 -17.13 -30.75 -19.63
C THR A 179 -16.86 -29.28 -19.91
N ILE A 180 -17.07 -28.82 -21.14
CA ILE A 180 -16.97 -27.41 -21.52
C ILE A 180 -17.94 -26.56 -20.69
N GLU A 181 -19.21 -26.94 -20.60
CA GLU A 181 -20.21 -26.24 -19.79
C GLU A 181 -19.78 -26.14 -18.32
N ARG A 182 -19.30 -27.24 -17.72
CA ARG A 182 -18.83 -27.24 -16.32
C ARG A 182 -17.62 -26.32 -16.13
N LEU A 183 -16.63 -26.39 -17.03
CA LEU A 183 -15.43 -25.56 -16.94
C LEU A 183 -15.76 -24.09 -17.13
N THR A 184 -16.58 -23.74 -18.13
CA THR A 184 -17.05 -22.37 -18.35
C THR A 184 -17.86 -21.85 -17.16
N ALA A 185 -18.77 -22.65 -16.60
CA ALA A 185 -19.53 -22.26 -15.42
C ALA A 185 -18.65 -22.12 -14.16
N ALA A 186 -17.65 -22.98 -13.98
CA ALA A 186 -16.68 -22.85 -12.89
C ALA A 186 -15.84 -21.58 -13.04
N HIS A 187 -15.37 -21.29 -14.25
CA HIS A 187 -14.60 -20.08 -14.54
C HIS A 187 -15.42 -18.80 -14.35
N ALA A 188 -16.68 -18.78 -14.80
CA ALA A 188 -17.59 -17.66 -14.58
C ALA A 188 -17.80 -17.38 -13.07
N ARG A 189 -18.03 -18.44 -12.27
CA ARG A 189 -18.14 -18.30 -10.81
C ARG A 189 -16.85 -17.77 -10.17
N GLU A 190 -15.69 -18.20 -10.65
CA GLU A 190 -14.41 -17.71 -10.16
C GLU A 190 -14.22 -16.22 -10.47
N LEU A 191 -14.53 -15.79 -11.70
CA LEU A 191 -14.47 -14.38 -12.10
C LEU A 191 -15.43 -13.52 -11.26
N ASP A 192 -16.67 -13.97 -11.06
CA ASP A 192 -17.63 -13.29 -10.20
C ASP A 192 -17.11 -13.10 -8.77
N LEU A 193 -16.50 -14.13 -8.18
CA LEU A 193 -15.90 -14.05 -6.85
C LEU A 193 -14.75 -13.05 -6.81
N ARG A 194 -13.90 -13.03 -7.84
CA ARG A 194 -12.77 -12.08 -7.95
C ARG A 194 -13.25 -10.65 -8.11
N ILE A 195 -14.31 -10.41 -8.89
CA ILE A 195 -14.92 -9.09 -9.06
C ILE A 195 -15.48 -8.61 -7.72
N ARG A 196 -16.28 -9.42 -7.03
CA ARG A 196 -16.83 -9.06 -5.71
C ARG A 196 -15.75 -8.76 -4.67
N GLU A 197 -14.70 -9.58 -4.65
CA GLU A 197 -13.58 -9.36 -3.73
C GLU A 197 -12.80 -8.08 -4.07
N HIS A 198 -12.62 -7.79 -5.36
CA HIS A 198 -12.03 -6.52 -5.80
C HIS A 198 -12.88 -5.32 -5.36
N ASP A 199 -14.20 -5.37 -5.58
CA ASP A 199 -15.11 -4.30 -5.19
C ASP A 199 -15.15 -4.10 -3.67
N ARG A 200 -15.09 -5.19 -2.89
CA ARG A 200 -14.95 -5.14 -1.43
C ARG A 200 -13.67 -4.40 -1.03
N ARG A 201 -12.53 -4.77 -1.61
CA ARG A 201 -11.24 -4.13 -1.32
C ARG A 201 -11.23 -2.64 -1.70
N MET A 202 -11.83 -2.29 -2.84
CA MET A 202 -11.95 -0.90 -3.26
C MET A 202 -12.82 -0.10 -2.29
N THR A 203 -13.93 -0.67 -1.82
CA THR A 203 -14.80 -0.04 -0.82
C THR A 203 -14.05 0.17 0.50
N GLU A 204 -13.36 -0.86 1.00
CA GLU A 204 -12.55 -0.79 2.22
C GLU A 204 -11.42 0.24 2.13
N ALA A 205 -10.77 0.34 0.97
CA ALA A 205 -9.73 1.33 0.72
C ALA A 205 -10.29 2.76 0.73
N VAL A 206 -11.45 2.99 0.11
CA VAL A 206 -12.14 4.29 0.11
C VAL A 206 -12.56 4.67 1.54
N ASP A 207 -13.12 3.73 2.30
CA ASP A 207 -13.51 3.97 3.69
C ASP A 207 -12.29 4.28 4.58
N ALA A 208 -11.18 3.57 4.40
CA ALA A 208 -9.94 3.84 5.11
C ALA A 208 -9.36 5.23 4.78
N GLN A 209 -9.36 5.61 3.49
CA GLN A 209 -8.96 6.95 3.07
C GLN A 209 -9.84 8.04 3.68
N ARG A 210 -11.16 7.81 3.71
CA ARG A 210 -12.10 8.75 4.30
C ARG A 210 -11.85 8.96 5.80
N ARG A 211 -11.63 7.87 6.55
CA ARG A 211 -11.28 7.94 7.99
C ARG A 211 -9.99 8.72 8.21
N LEU A 212 -8.95 8.44 7.41
CA LEU A 212 -7.67 9.17 7.50
C LEU A 212 -7.86 10.67 7.23
N ILE A 213 -8.66 11.04 6.23
CA ILE A 213 -8.97 12.43 5.93
C ILE A 213 -9.71 13.09 7.10
N ASP A 214 -10.68 12.41 7.69
CA ASP A 214 -11.45 12.93 8.81
C ASP A 214 -10.59 13.07 10.08
N GLU A 215 -9.68 12.13 10.35
CA GLU A 215 -8.68 12.22 11.42
C GLU A 215 -7.73 13.40 11.22
N LEU A 216 -7.16 13.57 10.01
CA LEU A 216 -6.28 14.69 9.69
C LEU A 216 -6.99 16.05 9.81
N LYS A 217 -8.27 16.12 9.44
CA LYS A 217 -9.08 17.33 9.64
C LYS A 217 -9.27 17.64 11.12
N ALA A 218 -9.60 16.62 11.93
CA ALA A 218 -9.77 16.80 13.37
C ALA A 218 -8.46 17.27 14.04
N GLU A 219 -7.33 16.65 13.71
CA GLU A 219 -6.00 17.08 14.20
C GLU A 219 -5.68 18.53 13.80
N HIS A 220 -6.02 18.92 12.57
CA HIS A 220 -5.83 20.29 12.10
C HIS A 220 -6.71 21.30 12.86
N GLU A 221 -7.99 20.99 13.07
CA GLU A 221 -8.90 21.84 13.85
C GLU A 221 -8.44 21.99 15.31
N ASP A 222 -7.95 20.90 15.91
CA ASP A 222 -7.34 20.88 17.24
C ASP A 222 -6.07 21.74 17.32
N ALA A 223 -5.21 21.65 16.30
CA ALA A 223 -4.02 22.49 16.21
C ALA A 223 -4.38 23.97 16.06
N MET A 224 -5.38 24.29 15.24
CA MET A 224 -5.85 25.66 15.00
C MET A 224 -6.52 26.28 16.23
N THR A 225 -7.24 25.49 17.03
CA THR A 225 -7.81 25.95 18.30
C THR A 225 -6.74 26.20 19.36
N ARG A 226 -5.71 25.36 19.45
CA ARG A 226 -4.55 25.60 20.34
C ARG A 226 -3.76 26.86 19.96
N VAL A 227 -3.58 27.12 18.66
CA VAL A 227 -2.92 28.35 18.17
C VAL A 227 -3.78 29.59 18.41
N ARG A 228 -5.11 29.45 18.48
CA ARG A 228 -6.06 30.53 18.80
C ARG A 228 -6.38 30.67 20.29
N GLY A 229 -5.65 29.98 21.18
CA GLY A 229 -5.84 30.08 22.63
C GLY A 229 -5.85 31.54 23.11
N PRO A 230 -6.62 31.85 24.17
CA PRO A 230 -6.92 33.22 24.56
C PRO A 230 -5.63 33.99 24.85
N VAL A 231 -5.44 35.10 24.16
CA VAL A 231 -4.48 36.12 24.58
C VAL A 231 -5.01 36.62 25.93
N GLU A 232 -4.43 36.15 27.03
CA GLU A 232 -4.56 36.80 28.33
C GLU A 232 -4.08 38.24 28.13
N ARG A 233 -5.03 39.14 27.92
CA ARG A 233 -4.79 40.57 28.08
C ARG A 233 -4.71 40.78 29.57
N ASP A 234 -3.49 40.73 30.09
CA ASP A 234 -3.16 41.33 31.37
C ASP A 234 -3.62 42.79 31.34
N ALA A 235 -4.56 43.12 32.22
CA ALA A 235 -5.06 44.45 32.51
C ALA A 235 -5.12 44.62 34.03
#